data_AF-A0A022Y0P3-F1
#
_entry.id   AF-A0A022Y0P3-F1
#
_cell.length_a   1.000
_cell.length_b   1.000
_cell.length_c   1.000
_cell.angle_alpha   90.00
_cell.angle_beta   90.00
_cell.angle_gamma   90.00
#
_symmetry.space_group_name_H-M   'P 1'
#
loop_
_entity.id
_entity.type
_entity.pdbx_description
1 polymer ?
#
loop_
_entity_poly.entity_id
_entity_poly.type
_entity_poly.pdbx_seq_one_letter_code
_entity_poly.pdbx_strand_id
1 'polypeptide(L)'
;MADYSVRRIHNLSIVVGIAGSCLTAVASIPAIRAVIARYQLKKENDLYQSLCQLYQDEDGHATELFSVVNYGPSNRWRDGNTSPLLMVSSLIVAGLSSCYASVSLPRRPELYLEGKPVDYQFTDTFFGRISFSWAGPLLKSAIKNQTSEIDNLPALDYATRFTNLRDVFDKAKKPGEKFLENAYAWVWVFALGGSILLSSTVESWLYWVAQYQLGIPVYEQLSGVVFAKVIRRKDVKGRQQANGQPEQGDKQDHPQGPFDGLMGWRALGAGLLVSVVITPINIYTAKRYNSSQNTLMDHRDRKMGVVAEALQGIRQVKFSTLESQWEQKIFAVREAELSAQWPTFTPWSFSLAVLPELIADFVEGFVSTERIGKYSESSERAQKILPTGHISFEKSTVTWPTENLDYKAEQFMLRDMNINFPSKGLSVISGKTGSGKSLLAAIVGEADVLQSVIRAPVPPPLEDKFDSKATKAN
;
A
#
# COMPACT_ATOMS: atom_id res chain seq x y z
N MET A 1 -44.64 25.57 -7.39
CA MET A 1 -44.47 24.35 -6.55
C MET A 1 -43.02 24.03 -6.21
N ALA A 2 -42.04 24.26 -7.12
CA ALA A 2 -40.61 23.98 -6.85
C ALA A 2 -39.99 24.79 -5.67
N ASP A 3 -40.38 26.06 -5.49
CA ASP A 3 -39.89 26.87 -4.35
C ASP A 3 -40.33 26.32 -2.99
N TYR A 4 -41.50 25.66 -2.93
CA TYR A 4 -42.04 25.10 -1.70
C TYR A 4 -41.34 23.80 -1.30
N SER A 5 -40.95 22.97 -2.29
CA SER A 5 -40.23 21.71 -2.02
C SER A 5 -38.77 21.95 -1.64
N VAL A 6 -38.09 22.92 -2.28
CA VAL A 6 -36.70 23.29 -1.94
C VAL A 6 -36.60 23.83 -0.53
N ARG A 7 -37.50 24.76 -0.14
CA ARG A 7 -37.55 25.27 1.24
C ARG A 7 -37.86 24.16 2.25
N ARG A 8 -38.75 23.22 1.91
CA ARG A 8 -39.07 22.10 2.79
C ARG A 8 -37.87 21.18 3.00
N ILE A 9 -37.11 20.82 1.96
CA ILE A 9 -35.93 19.94 2.05
C ILE A 9 -34.80 20.63 2.82
N HIS A 10 -34.55 21.91 2.55
CA HIS A 10 -33.57 22.72 3.28
C HIS A 10 -33.93 22.85 4.77
N ASN A 11 -35.21 23.11 5.08
CA ASN A 11 -35.68 23.14 6.46
C ASN A 11 -35.59 21.76 7.12
N LEU A 12 -35.80 20.68 6.37
CA LEU A 12 -35.71 19.31 6.90
C LEU A 12 -34.26 18.92 7.23
N SER A 13 -33.28 19.29 6.40
CA SER A 13 -31.86 19.02 6.69
C SER A 13 -31.37 19.85 7.87
N ILE A 14 -31.81 21.12 7.99
CA ILE A 14 -31.52 21.96 9.17
C ILE A 14 -32.16 21.37 10.42
N VAL A 15 -33.42 20.94 10.36
CA VAL A 15 -34.12 20.33 11.50
C VAL A 15 -33.47 19.02 11.93
N VAL A 16 -33.07 18.16 10.97
CA VAL A 16 -32.35 16.92 11.27
C VAL A 16 -30.96 17.20 11.86
N GLY A 17 -30.26 18.22 11.36
CA GLY A 17 -29.00 18.69 11.91
C GLY A 17 -29.14 19.17 13.36
N ILE A 18 -30.11 20.06 13.62
CA ILE A 18 -30.40 20.61 14.96
C ILE A 18 -30.85 19.48 15.91
N ALA A 19 -31.71 18.57 15.46
CA ALA A 19 -32.16 17.44 16.28
C ALA A 19 -31.00 16.50 16.65
N GLY A 20 -30.08 16.23 15.71
CA GLY A 20 -28.86 15.47 15.98
C GLY A 20 -27.92 16.17 16.98
N SER A 21 -27.74 17.48 16.86
CA SER A 21 -26.97 18.28 17.83
C SER A 21 -27.63 18.34 19.21
N CYS A 22 -28.96 18.39 19.30
CA CYS A 22 -29.67 18.32 20.58
C CYS A 22 -29.58 16.93 21.22
N LEU A 23 -29.73 15.86 20.44
CA LEU A 23 -29.67 14.48 20.96
C LEU A 23 -28.28 14.16 21.54
N THR A 24 -27.22 14.66 20.89
CA THR A 24 -25.84 14.53 21.37
C THR A 24 -25.55 15.35 22.61
N ALA A 25 -26.07 16.58 22.67
CA ALA A 25 -25.98 17.39 23.88
C ALA A 25 -26.69 16.71 25.08
N VAL A 26 -27.87 16.11 24.86
CA VAL A 26 -28.61 15.37 25.89
C VAL A 26 -27.86 14.10 26.32
N ALA A 27 -27.32 13.34 25.38
CA ALA A 27 -26.51 12.15 25.67
C ALA A 27 -25.20 12.48 26.43
N SER A 28 -24.72 13.73 26.35
CA SER A 28 -23.52 14.21 27.04
C SER A 28 -23.77 14.66 28.49
N ILE A 29 -25.04 14.83 28.91
CA ILE A 29 -25.41 15.31 30.26
C ILE A 29 -24.85 14.40 31.39
N PRO A 30 -24.94 13.06 31.32
CA PRO A 30 -24.40 12.19 32.37
C PRO A 30 -22.87 12.30 32.50
N ALA A 31 -22.17 12.45 31.37
CA ALA A 31 -20.71 12.59 31.34
C ALA A 31 -20.26 13.95 31.90
N ILE A 32 -20.97 15.03 31.57
CA ILE A 32 -20.74 16.37 32.14
C ILE A 32 -20.99 16.36 33.65
N ARG A 33 -22.08 15.72 34.12
CA ARG A 33 -22.33 15.54 35.56
C ARG A 33 -21.20 14.79 36.25
N ALA A 34 -20.65 13.74 35.62
CA ALA A 34 -19.52 13.00 36.17
C ALA A 34 -18.23 13.85 36.24
N VAL A 35 -17.97 14.71 35.26
CA VAL A 35 -16.82 15.63 35.26
C VAL A 35 -16.99 16.73 36.31
N ILE A 36 -18.18 17.32 36.42
CA ILE A 36 -18.50 18.33 37.45
C ILE A 36 -18.37 17.73 38.84
N ALA A 37 -18.89 16.52 39.07
CA ALA A 37 -18.74 15.83 40.35
C ALA A 37 -17.27 15.59 40.72
N ARG A 38 -16.41 15.24 39.76
CA ARG A 38 -14.95 15.11 39.99
C ARG A 38 -14.30 16.45 40.31
N TYR A 39 -14.73 17.54 39.67
CA TYR A 39 -14.21 18.88 39.93
C TYR A 39 -14.68 19.44 41.28
N GLN A 40 -15.93 19.14 41.67
CA GLN A 40 -16.48 19.48 42.99
C GLN A 40 -15.75 18.71 44.09
N LEU A 41 -15.53 17.40 43.93
CA LEU A 41 -14.70 16.60 44.83
C LEU A 41 -13.26 17.11 44.93
N LYS A 42 -12.69 17.61 43.83
CA LYS A 42 -11.34 18.21 43.82
C LYS A 42 -11.27 19.58 44.49
N LYS A 43 -12.39 20.32 44.53
CA LYS A 43 -12.48 21.66 45.13
C LYS A 43 -12.82 21.60 46.63
N GLU A 44 -13.45 20.53 47.09
CA GLU A 44 -13.92 20.41 48.46
C GLU A 44 -12.83 19.96 49.45
N ASN A 45 -11.67 19.47 49.00
CA ASN A 45 -10.56 19.08 49.87
C ASN A 45 -9.19 19.33 49.20
N ASP A 46 -8.55 20.45 49.54
CA ASP A 46 -7.13 20.75 49.23
C ASP A 46 -6.15 19.95 50.13
N LEU A 47 -6.50 18.70 50.48
CA LEU A 47 -5.72 17.81 51.34
C LEU A 47 -5.66 16.41 50.71
N TYR A 48 -4.45 15.98 50.33
CA TYR A 48 -4.15 14.57 50.14
C TYR A 48 -4.39 13.84 51.46
N GLN A 49 -5.52 13.14 51.60
CA GLN A 49 -5.66 12.11 52.63
C GLN A 49 -5.74 10.73 51.98
N SER A 50 -4.62 10.05 52.11
CA SER A 50 -4.41 8.62 51.95
C SER A 50 -5.38 7.80 52.82
N LEU A 51 -5.87 6.71 52.23
CA LEU A 51 -6.78 5.65 52.72
C LEU A 51 -6.32 4.88 54.00
N CYS A 52 -5.70 5.53 54.99
CA CYS A 52 -5.11 4.85 56.15
C CYS A 52 -5.56 5.35 57.54
N GLN A 53 -6.62 6.15 57.68
CA GLN A 53 -7.01 6.71 58.99
C GLN A 53 -8.49 6.54 59.38
N LEU A 54 -9.15 5.48 58.92
CA LEU A 54 -10.42 5.03 59.52
C LEU A 54 -10.28 3.59 60.01
N TYR A 55 -9.42 3.42 61.01
CA TYR A 55 -9.48 2.30 61.93
C TYR A 55 -8.93 2.75 63.28
N GLN A 56 -9.83 3.26 64.13
CA GLN A 56 -9.64 3.31 65.56
C GLN A 56 -10.95 2.84 66.18
N ASP A 57 -10.85 1.65 66.78
CA ASP A 57 -11.90 0.85 67.37
C ASP A 57 -11.99 1.27 68.85
N GLU A 58 -13.16 1.70 69.34
CA GLU A 58 -13.36 2.04 70.77
C GLU A 58 -14.52 1.30 71.46
N ASP A 59 -15.15 0.30 70.84
CA ASP A 59 -16.25 -0.43 71.51
C ASP A 59 -16.12 -1.95 71.31
N GLY A 60 -15.59 -2.63 72.33
CA GLY A 60 -15.26 -4.06 72.35
C GLY A 60 -16.45 -5.04 72.30
N HIS A 61 -17.20 -5.04 71.20
CA HIS A 61 -18.12 -6.12 70.86
C HIS A 61 -17.94 -6.59 69.40
N ALA A 62 -17.34 -7.76 69.24
CA ALA A 62 -17.42 -8.52 68.00
C ALA A 62 -18.85 -9.01 67.80
N THR A 63 -19.53 -8.50 66.77
CA THR A 63 -20.70 -9.16 66.21
C THR A 63 -20.48 -9.30 64.70
N GLU A 64 -20.08 -10.50 64.28
CA GLU A 64 -20.25 -10.92 62.90
C GLU A 64 -21.76 -11.00 62.59
N LEU A 65 -22.22 -10.26 61.58
CA LEU A 65 -23.38 -10.67 60.79
C LEU A 65 -23.29 -10.05 59.40
N PHE A 66 -22.62 -10.80 58.55
CA PHE A 66 -22.71 -10.71 57.10
C PHE A 66 -24.16 -11.02 56.68
N SER A 67 -24.86 -10.05 56.09
CA SER A 67 -25.85 -10.39 55.06
C SER A 67 -25.76 -9.42 53.89
N VAL A 68 -25.22 -9.99 52.81
CA VAL A 68 -25.27 -9.51 51.44
C VAL A 68 -26.71 -9.28 51.04
N VAL A 69 -27.06 -8.06 50.64
CA VAL A 69 -28.08 -7.83 49.62
C VAL A 69 -27.51 -6.89 48.57
N ASN A 70 -26.84 -7.52 47.61
CA ASN A 70 -26.64 -6.99 46.28
C ASN A 70 -28.00 -6.85 45.58
N TYR A 71 -28.31 -5.65 45.09
CA TYR A 71 -29.07 -5.47 43.84
C TYR A 71 -28.40 -4.36 43.03
N GLY A 72 -27.85 -4.71 41.87
CA GLY A 72 -27.61 -3.78 40.75
C GLY A 72 -26.16 -3.67 40.26
N PRO A 73 -25.79 -4.32 39.14
CA PRO A 73 -24.46 -4.24 38.56
C PRO A 73 -24.36 -3.01 37.62
N SER A 74 -23.62 -1.98 38.00
CA SER A 74 -23.15 -0.98 37.01
C SER A 74 -21.93 -0.13 37.41
N ASN A 75 -21.30 -0.37 38.56
CA ASN A 75 -20.18 0.47 39.03
C ASN A 75 -18.80 0.10 38.46
N ARG A 76 -18.74 -0.60 37.32
CA ARG A 76 -17.47 -0.98 36.65
C ARG A 76 -16.81 0.15 35.85
N TRP A 77 -17.44 1.34 35.78
CA TRP A 77 -16.94 2.49 35.02
C TRP A 77 -16.16 3.51 35.87
N ARG A 78 -15.85 3.17 37.13
CA ARG A 78 -15.21 4.09 38.09
C ARG A 78 -13.68 4.06 38.10
N ASP A 79 -13.05 3.47 37.08
CA ASP A 79 -11.59 3.46 36.94
C ASP A 79 -11.10 4.40 35.83
N GLY A 80 -9.93 5.00 36.09
CA GLY A 80 -9.34 6.19 35.49
C GLY A 80 -9.34 6.33 33.96
N ASN A 81 -9.40 7.60 33.53
CA ASN A 81 -9.11 8.12 32.18
C ASN A 81 -10.03 7.78 30.98
N THR A 82 -10.97 6.84 31.10
CA THR A 82 -11.84 6.41 29.98
C THR A 82 -13.01 7.36 29.69
N SER A 83 -13.57 8.03 30.71
CA SER A 83 -14.77 8.87 30.56
C SER A 83 -14.66 10.09 29.61
N PRO A 84 -13.59 10.90 29.60
CA PRO A 84 -13.50 12.03 28.67
C PRO A 84 -13.23 11.59 27.23
N LEU A 85 -12.42 10.53 27.03
CA LEU A 85 -12.12 9.99 25.71
C LEU A 85 -13.36 9.37 25.05
N LEU A 86 -14.18 8.66 25.82
CA LEU A 86 -15.47 8.14 25.35
C LEU A 86 -16.48 9.24 25.02
N MET A 87 -16.45 10.36 25.76
CA MET A 87 -17.30 11.51 25.48
C MET A 87 -16.87 12.20 24.16
N VAL A 88 -15.57 12.45 24.00
CA VAL A 88 -15.02 13.05 22.77
C VAL A 88 -15.26 12.13 21.56
N SER A 89 -15.05 10.82 21.70
CA SER A 89 -15.33 9.88 20.61
C SER A 89 -16.81 9.83 20.26
N SER A 90 -17.72 9.89 21.23
CA SER A 90 -19.17 9.95 20.98
C SER A 90 -19.62 11.24 20.26
N LEU A 91 -19.01 12.39 20.58
CA LEU A 91 -19.27 13.66 19.91
C LEU A 91 -18.74 13.66 18.47
N ILE A 92 -17.56 13.09 18.24
CA ILE A 92 -17.00 12.93 16.90
C ILE A 92 -17.88 12.00 16.06
N VAL A 93 -18.25 10.83 16.59
CA VAL A 93 -19.11 9.86 15.87
C VAL A 93 -20.45 10.47 15.51
N ALA A 94 -21.05 11.25 16.41
CA ALA A 94 -22.33 11.87 16.13
C ALA A 94 -22.25 13.11 15.22
N GLY A 95 -21.14 13.86 15.28
CA GLY A 95 -20.83 14.91 14.30
C GLY A 95 -20.65 14.34 12.89
N LEU A 96 -19.91 13.23 12.78
CA LEU A 96 -19.72 12.51 11.53
C LEU A 96 -21.02 11.91 11.01
N SER A 97 -21.88 11.35 11.87
CA SER A 97 -23.17 10.80 11.46
C SER A 97 -24.16 11.88 11.01
N SER A 98 -24.17 13.05 11.66
CA SER A 98 -24.98 14.21 11.23
C SER A 98 -24.48 14.78 9.90
N CYS A 99 -23.15 14.85 9.71
CA CYS A 99 -22.54 15.22 8.43
C CYS A 99 -22.91 14.22 7.34
N TYR A 100 -22.78 12.92 7.61
CA TYR A 100 -23.16 11.85 6.69
C TYR A 100 -24.64 11.95 6.30
N ALA A 101 -25.55 12.15 7.27
CA ALA A 101 -26.98 12.33 7.00
C ALA A 101 -27.25 13.58 6.16
N SER A 102 -26.55 14.69 6.42
CA SER A 102 -26.69 15.97 5.69
C SER A 102 -26.15 15.91 4.26
N VAL A 103 -25.19 15.03 3.99
CA VAL A 103 -24.59 14.79 2.67
C VAL A 103 -25.37 13.74 1.88
N SER A 104 -26.06 12.83 2.58
CA SER A 104 -26.91 11.78 2.01
C SER A 104 -28.30 12.25 1.58
N LEU A 105 -28.68 13.49 1.89
CA LEU A 105 -29.96 14.06 1.47
C LEU A 105 -29.83 14.75 0.09
N PRO A 106 -30.68 14.41 -0.89
CA PRO A 106 -30.73 15.10 -2.17
C PRO A 106 -31.26 16.53 -1.96
N ARG A 107 -30.48 17.55 -2.35
CA ARG A 107 -30.76 18.97 -2.06
C ARG A 107 -31.54 19.67 -3.17
N ARG A 108 -31.60 19.07 -4.36
CA ARG A 108 -32.23 19.64 -5.56
C ARG A 108 -33.36 18.72 -6.02
N PRO A 109 -34.58 19.23 -6.26
CA PRO A 109 -35.67 18.44 -6.81
C PRO A 109 -35.44 18.14 -8.29
N GLU A 110 -36.15 17.14 -8.82
CA GLU A 110 -36.17 16.84 -10.25
C GLU A 110 -36.68 18.06 -11.03
N LEU A 111 -35.91 18.46 -12.04
CA LEU A 111 -36.25 19.59 -12.90
C LEU A 111 -36.68 19.07 -14.26
N TYR A 112 -37.68 19.75 -14.83
CA TYR A 112 -38.15 19.49 -16.18
C TYR A 112 -38.00 20.77 -16.99
N LEU A 113 -37.52 20.63 -18.21
CA LEU A 113 -37.41 21.71 -19.19
C LEU A 113 -38.17 21.26 -20.44
N GLU A 114 -39.16 22.05 -20.86
CA GLU A 114 -39.95 21.76 -22.08
C GLU A 114 -40.55 20.33 -22.08
N GLY A 115 -40.92 19.83 -20.90
CA GLY A 115 -41.47 18.48 -20.73
C GLY A 115 -40.45 17.35 -20.64
N LYS A 116 -39.14 17.61 -20.84
CA LYS A 116 -38.05 16.63 -20.69
C LYS A 116 -37.39 16.74 -19.31
N PRO A 117 -37.02 15.62 -18.67
CA PRO A 117 -36.26 15.67 -17.42
C PRO A 117 -34.86 16.25 -17.67
N VAL A 118 -34.38 17.10 -16.76
CA VAL A 118 -32.99 17.58 -16.71
C VAL A 118 -32.12 16.48 -16.09
N ASP A 119 -30.83 16.46 -16.44
CA ASP A 119 -29.87 15.52 -15.86
C ASP A 119 -29.94 15.41 -14.32
N TYR A 120 -29.70 14.18 -13.83
CA TYR A 120 -29.80 13.88 -12.40
C TYR A 120 -28.51 14.19 -11.63
N GLN A 121 -27.45 14.71 -12.27
CA GLN A 121 -26.11 14.86 -11.68
C GLN A 121 -26.12 15.68 -10.38
N PHE A 122 -26.92 16.74 -10.33
CA PHE A 122 -27.06 17.61 -9.16
C PHE A 122 -28.32 17.34 -8.33
N THR A 123 -29.18 16.44 -8.81
CA THR A 123 -30.41 15.97 -8.15
C THR A 123 -30.11 14.80 -7.22
N ASP A 124 -29.12 13.96 -7.58
CA ASP A 124 -28.64 12.86 -6.76
C ASP A 124 -27.88 13.36 -5.52
N THR A 125 -27.72 12.45 -4.56
CA THR A 125 -26.93 12.66 -3.35
C THR A 125 -25.46 12.93 -3.70
N PHE A 126 -24.72 13.55 -2.78
CA PHE A 126 -23.29 13.81 -3.00
C PHE A 126 -22.48 12.53 -3.26
N PHE A 127 -22.78 11.47 -2.51
CA PHE A 127 -22.17 10.16 -2.73
C PHE A 127 -22.57 9.59 -4.09
N GLY A 128 -23.83 9.75 -4.49
CA GLY A 128 -24.31 9.35 -5.81
C GLY A 128 -23.63 10.10 -6.97
N ARG A 129 -23.26 11.35 -6.75
CA ARG A 129 -22.49 12.14 -7.71
C ARG A 129 -21.06 11.61 -7.89
N ILE A 130 -20.40 11.20 -6.81
CA ILE A 130 -19.05 10.62 -6.83
C ILE A 130 -19.08 9.21 -7.44
N SER A 131 -20.09 8.41 -7.12
CA SER A 131 -20.25 7.05 -7.63
C SER A 131 -20.88 6.97 -9.03
N PHE A 132 -21.23 8.12 -9.63
CA PHE A 132 -21.93 8.22 -10.91
C PHE A 132 -23.29 7.49 -10.95
N SER A 133 -23.97 7.29 -9.82
CA SER A 133 -25.28 6.60 -9.78
C SER A 133 -26.38 7.31 -10.55
N TRP A 134 -26.27 8.64 -10.70
CA TRP A 134 -27.20 9.47 -11.46
C TRP A 134 -27.29 9.10 -12.96
N ALA A 135 -26.30 8.41 -13.52
CA ALA A 135 -26.34 7.88 -14.88
C ALA A 135 -27.17 6.59 -15.01
N GLY A 136 -27.49 5.94 -13.89
CA GLY A 136 -28.20 4.66 -13.83
C GLY A 136 -29.60 4.68 -14.49
N PRO A 137 -30.47 5.66 -14.22
CA PRO A 137 -31.78 5.76 -14.88
C PRO A 137 -31.66 5.89 -16.41
N LEU A 138 -30.69 6.68 -16.88
CA LEU A 138 -30.41 6.82 -18.31
C LEU A 138 -29.96 5.49 -18.91
N LEU A 139 -29.04 4.80 -18.26
CA LEU A 139 -28.53 3.51 -18.72
C LEU A 139 -29.64 2.44 -18.77
N LYS A 140 -30.51 2.40 -17.75
CA LYS A 140 -31.66 1.48 -17.70
C LYS A 140 -32.65 1.77 -18.83
N SER A 141 -32.94 3.04 -19.11
CA SER A 141 -33.80 3.43 -20.24
C SER A 141 -33.16 3.11 -21.59
N ALA A 142 -31.85 3.30 -21.74
CA ALA A 142 -31.11 2.98 -22.96
C ALA A 142 -31.12 1.47 -23.25
N ILE A 143 -30.91 0.63 -22.22
CA ILE A 143 -30.97 -0.83 -22.35
C ILE A 143 -32.39 -1.29 -22.73
N LYS A 144 -33.42 -0.69 -22.15
CA LYS A 144 -34.82 -1.08 -22.39
C LYS A 144 -35.31 -0.70 -23.78
N ASN A 145 -34.92 0.47 -24.29
CA ASN A 145 -35.51 1.02 -25.51
C ASN A 145 -34.69 0.72 -26.78
N GLN A 146 -33.45 0.21 -26.69
CA GLN A 146 -32.52 -0.18 -27.78
C GLN A 146 -32.19 0.88 -28.85
N THR A 147 -33.10 1.78 -29.21
CA THR A 147 -32.90 2.96 -30.03
C THR A 147 -32.93 4.18 -29.11
N SER A 148 -31.75 4.60 -28.67
CA SER A 148 -31.59 5.89 -27.99
C SER A 148 -31.77 7.00 -29.02
N GLU A 149 -33.02 7.30 -29.37
CA GLU A 149 -33.35 8.49 -30.12
C GLU A 149 -32.87 9.69 -29.30
N ILE A 150 -32.13 10.61 -29.92
CA ILE A 150 -31.53 11.79 -29.26
C ILE A 150 -32.59 12.56 -28.45
N ASP A 151 -33.85 12.48 -28.87
CA ASP A 151 -34.98 13.10 -28.21
C ASP A 151 -35.32 12.53 -26.83
N ASN A 152 -34.92 11.30 -26.53
CA ASN A 152 -35.14 10.65 -25.23
C ASN A 152 -34.04 10.95 -24.20
N LEU A 153 -33.00 11.71 -24.58
CA LEU A 153 -31.96 12.11 -23.64
C LEU A 153 -32.46 13.21 -22.70
N PRO A 154 -32.01 13.22 -21.44
CA PRO A 154 -32.31 14.30 -20.51
C PRO A 154 -31.71 15.61 -21.01
N ALA A 155 -32.38 16.71 -20.69
CA ALA A 155 -31.87 18.04 -20.97
C ALA A 155 -30.65 18.35 -20.08
N LEU A 156 -29.73 19.14 -20.62
CA LEU A 156 -28.54 19.59 -19.89
C LEU A 156 -28.91 20.54 -18.74
N ASP A 157 -28.13 20.46 -17.66
CA ASP A 157 -28.22 21.40 -16.56
C ASP A 157 -28.08 22.87 -17.00
N TYR A 158 -28.58 23.79 -16.17
CA TYR A 158 -28.45 25.23 -16.36
C TYR A 158 -26.99 25.67 -16.52
N ALA A 159 -26.06 25.14 -15.72
CA ALA A 159 -24.66 25.59 -15.74
C ALA A 159 -23.87 25.12 -16.98
N THR A 160 -24.32 24.06 -17.65
CA THR A 160 -23.64 23.46 -18.80
C THR A 160 -24.28 23.85 -20.14
N ARG A 161 -25.46 24.49 -20.10
CA ARG A 161 -26.18 24.94 -21.30
C ARG A 161 -25.46 26.05 -22.05
N PHE A 162 -25.40 25.90 -23.37
CA PHE A 162 -24.73 26.85 -24.27
C PHE A 162 -25.24 28.28 -24.14
N THR A 163 -26.56 28.50 -24.10
CA THR A 163 -27.15 29.86 -24.01
C THR A 163 -26.65 30.60 -22.78
N ASN A 164 -26.63 29.92 -21.63
CA ASN A 164 -26.21 30.51 -20.37
C ASN A 164 -24.70 30.75 -20.34
N LEU A 165 -23.91 29.76 -20.78
CA LEU A 165 -22.45 29.88 -20.87
C LEU A 165 -22.05 31.01 -21.83
N ARG A 166 -22.76 31.13 -22.96
CA ARG A 166 -22.58 32.21 -23.93
C ARG A 166 -22.94 33.55 -23.33
N ASP A 167 -24.06 33.68 -22.63
CA ASP A 167 -24.42 34.94 -21.97
C ASP A 167 -23.40 35.34 -20.90
N VAL A 168 -22.87 34.39 -20.14
CA VAL A 168 -21.81 34.63 -19.16
C VAL A 168 -20.51 35.05 -19.88
N PHE A 169 -20.16 34.37 -20.97
CA PHE A 169 -18.98 34.69 -21.76
C PHE A 169 -19.08 36.06 -22.45
N ASP A 170 -20.21 36.35 -23.08
CA ASP A 170 -20.48 37.61 -23.79
C ASP A 170 -20.53 38.78 -22.79
N LYS A 171 -21.05 38.58 -21.57
CA LYS A 171 -20.94 39.56 -20.47
C LYS A 171 -19.50 39.76 -19.98
N ALA A 172 -18.69 38.71 -19.99
CA ALA A 172 -17.29 38.76 -19.56
C ALA A 172 -16.36 39.35 -20.62
N LYS A 173 -16.73 39.27 -21.90
CA LYS A 173 -15.92 39.73 -23.03
C LYS A 173 -16.19 41.21 -23.35
N LYS A 174 -15.25 42.08 -23.01
CA LYS A 174 -15.27 43.47 -23.50
C LYS A 174 -14.93 43.50 -25.00
N PRO A 175 -15.61 44.31 -25.81
CA PRO A 175 -15.32 44.39 -27.25
C PRO A 175 -13.89 44.91 -27.49
N GLY A 176 -13.06 44.11 -28.14
CA GLY A 176 -11.67 44.44 -28.51
C GLY A 176 -10.57 43.85 -27.62
N GLU A 177 -10.90 43.23 -26.48
CA GLU A 177 -9.92 42.66 -25.56
C GLU A 177 -9.42 41.29 -26.05
N LYS A 178 -8.09 41.09 -26.06
CA LYS A 178 -7.51 39.79 -26.42
C LYS A 178 -7.74 38.81 -25.28
N PHE A 179 -8.02 37.54 -25.61
CA PHE A 179 -8.30 36.50 -24.61
C PHE A 179 -7.21 36.39 -23.51
N LEU A 180 -5.95 36.64 -23.86
CA LEU A 180 -4.80 36.59 -22.94
C LEU A 180 -4.70 37.77 -21.96
N GLU A 181 -5.45 38.86 -22.17
CA GLU A 181 -5.45 40.05 -21.31
C GLU A 181 -6.45 39.93 -20.15
N ASN A 182 -7.34 38.93 -20.19
CA ASN A 182 -8.32 38.71 -19.14
C ASN A 182 -7.68 38.10 -17.87
N ALA A 183 -7.49 38.93 -16.85
CA ALA A 183 -6.94 38.53 -15.56
C ALA A 183 -7.72 37.38 -14.88
N TYR A 184 -9.04 37.32 -15.09
CA TYR A 184 -9.87 36.26 -14.51
C TYR A 184 -9.59 34.87 -15.14
N ALA A 185 -9.26 34.82 -16.44
CA ALA A 185 -8.88 33.58 -17.09
C ALA A 185 -7.55 33.03 -16.54
N TRP A 186 -6.60 33.92 -16.25
CA TRP A 186 -5.33 33.55 -15.62
C TRP A 186 -5.49 32.97 -14.21
N VAL A 187 -6.48 33.41 -13.43
CA VAL A 187 -6.79 32.80 -12.12
C VAL A 187 -7.10 31.32 -12.27
N TRP A 188 -7.90 30.93 -13.28
CA TRP A 188 -8.20 29.52 -13.54
C TRP A 188 -6.99 28.75 -14.05
N VAL A 189 -6.15 29.35 -14.90
CA VAL A 189 -4.90 28.73 -15.35
C VAL A 189 -3.96 28.46 -14.17
N PHE A 190 -3.79 29.42 -13.27
CA PHE A 190 -2.99 29.24 -12.06
C PHE A 190 -3.62 28.27 -11.08
N ALA A 191 -4.94 28.27 -10.91
CA ALA A 191 -5.64 27.29 -10.08
C ALA A 191 -5.48 25.87 -10.61
N LEU A 192 -5.56 25.68 -11.94
CA LEU A 192 -5.36 24.41 -12.60
C LEU A 192 -3.90 23.95 -12.45
N GLY A 193 -2.93 24.84 -12.71
CA GLY A 193 -1.51 24.57 -12.46
C GLY A 193 -1.22 24.21 -10.99
N GLY A 194 -1.79 24.95 -10.04
CA GLY A 194 -1.67 24.67 -8.60
C GLY A 194 -2.27 23.33 -8.21
N SER A 195 -3.43 22.96 -8.78
CA SER A 195 -4.08 21.67 -8.53
C SER A 195 -3.24 20.50 -9.03
N ILE A 196 -2.59 20.63 -10.20
CA ILE A 196 -1.68 19.63 -10.75
C ILE A 196 -0.44 19.48 -9.86
N LEU A 197 0.16 20.60 -9.41
CA LEU A 197 1.30 20.58 -8.51
C LEU A 197 0.97 19.90 -7.17
N LEU A 198 -0.21 20.20 -6.61
CA LEU A 198 -0.68 19.56 -5.39
C LEU A 198 -0.86 18.05 -5.59
N SER A 199 -1.50 17.63 -6.69
CA SER A 199 -1.68 16.22 -7.03
C SER A 199 -0.33 15.49 -7.15
N SER A 200 0.61 16.07 -7.89
CA SER A 200 1.95 15.50 -8.08
C SER A 200 2.75 15.41 -6.77
N THR A 201 2.59 16.39 -5.88
CA THR A 201 3.21 16.38 -4.55
C THR A 201 2.65 15.25 -3.69
N VAL A 202 1.33 15.06 -3.70
CA VAL A 202 0.65 13.98 -2.97
C VAL A 202 1.10 12.62 -3.49
N GLU A 203 1.14 12.42 -4.81
CA GLU A 203 1.65 11.18 -5.42
C GLU A 203 3.10 10.89 -5.03
N SER A 204 3.97 11.91 -5.07
CA SER A 204 5.37 11.77 -4.67
C SER A 204 5.54 11.43 -3.19
N TRP A 205 4.71 12.04 -2.33
CA TRP A 205 4.71 11.74 -0.90
C TRP A 205 4.21 10.32 -0.61
N LEU A 206 3.15 9.88 -1.29
CA LEU A 206 2.65 8.50 -1.18
C LEU A 206 3.73 7.49 -1.58
N TYR A 207 4.45 7.77 -2.67
CA TYR A 207 5.57 6.93 -3.10
C TYR A 207 6.68 6.88 -2.05
N TRP A 208 7.04 8.04 -1.47
CA TRP A 208 8.02 8.11 -0.39
C TRP A 208 7.58 7.30 0.83
N VAL A 209 6.33 7.42 1.27
CA VAL A 209 5.78 6.62 2.38
C VAL A 209 5.86 5.13 2.06
N ALA A 210 5.42 4.70 0.87
CA ALA A 210 5.43 3.30 0.48
C ALA A 210 6.85 2.70 0.50
N GLN A 211 7.84 3.40 -0.04
CA GLN A 211 9.20 2.88 -0.16
C GLN A 211 10.01 3.02 1.12
N TYR A 212 10.02 4.21 1.73
CA TYR A 212 10.87 4.48 2.89
C TYR A 212 10.29 3.94 4.19
N GLN A 213 8.98 4.11 4.43
CA GLN A 213 8.38 3.68 5.69
C GLN A 213 7.99 2.20 5.69
N LEU A 214 7.71 1.63 4.51
CA LEU A 214 7.22 0.26 4.39
C LEU A 214 8.28 -0.66 3.77
N GLY A 215 8.85 -0.29 2.62
CA GLY A 215 9.84 -1.11 1.92
C GLY A 215 11.12 -1.35 2.71
N ILE A 216 11.78 -0.30 3.21
CA ILE A 216 13.06 -0.41 3.91
C ILE A 216 12.96 -1.28 5.18
N PRO A 217 12.00 -1.06 6.11
CA PRO A 217 11.91 -1.90 7.30
C PRO A 217 11.58 -3.36 7.00
N VAL A 218 10.72 -3.62 6.02
CA VAL A 218 10.39 -5.00 5.58
C VAL A 218 11.64 -5.69 5.05
N TYR A 219 12.42 -5.01 4.20
CA TYR A 219 13.68 -5.53 3.68
C TYR A 219 14.69 -5.83 4.79
N GLU A 220 14.87 -4.92 5.75
CA GLU A 220 15.80 -5.10 6.87
C GLU A 220 15.39 -6.28 7.76
N GLN A 221 14.10 -6.41 8.07
CA GLN A 221 13.58 -7.54 8.84
C GLN A 221 13.77 -8.87 8.11
N LEU A 222 13.45 -8.93 6.82
CA LEU A 222 13.66 -10.14 6.01
C LEU A 222 15.14 -10.51 5.94
N SER A 223 16.03 -9.54 5.70
CA SER A 223 17.48 -9.74 5.68
C SER A 223 18.00 -10.26 7.03
N GLY A 224 17.55 -9.66 8.15
CA GLY A 224 17.90 -10.09 9.50
C GLY A 224 17.45 -11.51 9.80
N VAL A 225 16.22 -11.87 9.44
CA VAL A 225 15.68 -13.24 9.61
C VAL A 225 16.45 -14.24 8.77
N VAL A 226 16.73 -13.92 7.50
CA VAL A 226 17.52 -14.79 6.61
C VAL A 226 18.92 -14.99 7.18
N PHE A 227 19.61 -13.93 7.61
CA PHE A 227 20.96 -14.04 8.18
C PHE A 227 20.98 -14.84 9.49
N ALA A 228 20.02 -14.60 10.39
CA ALA A 228 19.88 -15.38 11.61
C ALA A 228 19.62 -16.86 11.32
N LYS A 229 18.83 -17.15 10.28
CA LYS A 229 18.55 -18.51 9.82
C LYS A 229 19.78 -19.16 9.19
N VAL A 230 20.57 -18.44 8.38
CA VAL A 230 21.82 -18.94 7.76
C VAL A 230 22.78 -19.50 8.82
N ILE A 231 22.96 -18.78 9.94
CA ILE A 231 23.87 -19.19 11.03
C ILE A 231 23.41 -20.50 11.70
N ARG A 232 22.09 -20.71 11.79
CA ARG A 232 21.50 -21.87 12.46
C ARG A 232 21.20 -23.03 11.52
N ARG A 233 21.25 -22.83 10.21
CA ARG A 233 20.94 -23.85 9.21
C ARG A 233 22.01 -24.95 9.22
N LYS A 234 21.59 -26.21 9.07
CA LYS A 234 22.52 -27.34 8.94
C LYS A 234 23.32 -27.22 7.64
N ASP A 235 24.62 -27.45 7.70
CA ASP A 235 25.48 -27.47 6.51
C ASP A 235 25.32 -28.82 5.79
N VAL A 236 24.25 -28.91 5.00
CA VAL A 236 23.95 -30.10 4.20
C VAL A 236 24.83 -30.04 2.95
N LYS A 237 26.00 -30.68 3.01
CA LYS A 237 26.82 -30.91 1.81
C LYS A 237 26.11 -31.92 0.92
N GLY A 238 25.18 -31.43 0.11
CA GLY A 238 24.72 -32.16 -1.06
C GLY A 238 25.93 -32.42 -1.95
N ARG A 239 26.17 -33.69 -2.29
CA ARG A 239 27.07 -34.07 -3.37
C ARG A 239 26.46 -33.53 -4.66
N GLN A 240 26.65 -32.25 -4.96
CA GLN A 240 26.39 -31.71 -6.29
C GLN A 240 27.25 -32.52 -7.25
N GLN A 241 26.61 -33.07 -8.27
CA GLN A 241 27.25 -33.89 -9.28
C GLN A 241 28.55 -33.23 -9.74
N ALA A 242 29.63 -33.99 -9.63
CA ALA A 242 30.87 -33.70 -10.32
C ALA A 242 30.57 -33.78 -11.83
N ASN A 243 30.28 -32.63 -12.44
CA ASN A 243 30.52 -32.43 -13.85
C ASN A 243 31.38 -31.19 -13.99
N GLY A 244 32.57 -31.39 -14.53
CA GLY A 244 33.68 -30.46 -14.40
C GLY A 244 33.57 -29.22 -15.28
N GLN A 245 34.12 -28.13 -14.77
CA GLN A 245 35.09 -27.28 -15.49
C GLN A 245 35.85 -26.44 -14.46
N PRO A 246 37.18 -26.26 -14.61
CA PRO A 246 37.97 -25.42 -13.71
C PRO A 246 37.92 -23.98 -14.22
N GLU A 247 37.41 -23.05 -13.42
CA GLU A 247 37.72 -21.64 -13.63
C GLU A 247 38.72 -21.15 -12.59
N GLN A 248 39.78 -20.56 -13.13
CA GLN A 248 40.95 -20.02 -12.46
C GLN A 248 40.56 -18.93 -11.46
N GLY A 249 41.23 -18.95 -10.31
CA GLY A 249 41.13 -17.86 -9.36
C GLY A 249 41.74 -16.56 -9.88
N ASP A 250 41.23 -15.44 -9.41
CA ASP A 250 42.06 -14.29 -9.12
C ASP A 250 41.50 -13.51 -7.91
N LYS A 251 42.40 -13.36 -6.93
CA LYS A 251 42.61 -12.28 -5.94
C LYS A 251 41.45 -11.79 -5.03
N GLN A 252 41.65 -12.12 -3.75
CA GLN A 252 41.46 -11.31 -2.54
C GLN A 252 40.99 -9.85 -2.72
N ASP A 253 39.96 -9.47 -1.94
CA ASP A 253 39.91 -8.20 -1.22
C ASP A 253 38.99 -8.28 0.02
N HIS A 254 39.30 -7.47 1.04
CA HIS A 254 38.84 -7.50 2.43
C HIS A 254 37.31 -7.45 2.69
N PRO A 255 36.83 -7.98 3.84
CA PRO A 255 35.42 -7.85 4.23
C PRO A 255 35.14 -6.43 4.75
N GLN A 256 34.47 -5.61 3.95
CA GLN A 256 33.84 -4.36 4.37
C GLN A 256 32.36 -4.64 4.72
N GLY A 257 31.88 -4.05 5.81
CA GLY A 257 30.56 -4.35 6.40
C GLY A 257 29.37 -4.01 5.47
N PRO A 258 28.18 -4.58 5.73
CA PRO A 258 27.08 -4.63 4.75
C PRO A 258 26.37 -3.29 4.49
N PHE A 259 26.70 -2.23 5.25
CA PHE A 259 25.87 -1.03 5.33
C PHE A 259 26.52 0.24 4.73
N ASP A 260 27.82 0.25 4.45
CA ASP A 260 28.50 1.43 3.88
C ASP A 260 28.38 1.55 2.35
N GLY A 261 27.91 0.50 1.68
CA GLY A 261 27.77 0.45 0.21
C GLY A 261 26.35 0.72 -0.32
N LEU A 262 25.33 0.66 0.53
CA LEU A 262 23.92 0.61 0.09
C LEU A 262 23.26 2.00 0.00
N MET A 263 23.71 2.97 0.81
CA MET A 263 23.30 4.38 0.76
C MET A 263 24.45 5.28 0.27
N GLY A 264 25.29 4.77 -0.63
CA GLY A 264 26.35 5.58 -1.23
C GLY A 264 25.77 6.61 -2.22
N TRP A 265 26.43 7.76 -2.35
CA TRP A 265 26.13 8.77 -3.39
C TRP A 265 26.04 8.17 -4.81
N ARG A 266 26.62 6.98 -5.03
CA ARG A 266 26.54 6.19 -6.25
C ARG A 266 25.12 5.71 -6.58
N ALA A 267 24.32 5.32 -5.59
CA ALA A 267 22.92 4.92 -5.79
C ALA A 267 22.04 6.14 -6.12
N LEU A 268 22.25 7.26 -5.42
CA LEU A 268 21.63 8.54 -5.75
C LEU A 268 22.06 9.04 -7.14
N GLY A 269 23.35 8.92 -7.47
CA GLY A 269 23.91 9.27 -8.76
C GLY A 269 23.35 8.40 -9.89
N ALA A 270 23.17 7.09 -9.66
CA ALA A 270 22.56 6.18 -10.63
C ALA A 270 21.08 6.52 -10.87
N GLY A 271 20.30 6.78 -9.81
CA GLY A 271 18.89 7.18 -9.94
C GLY A 271 18.70 8.54 -10.63
N LEU A 272 19.54 9.52 -10.30
CA LEU A 272 19.52 10.84 -10.92
C LEU A 272 19.97 10.78 -12.38
N LEU A 273 20.96 9.94 -12.70
CA LEU A 273 21.43 9.70 -14.07
C LEU A 273 20.34 9.02 -14.91
N VAL A 274 19.63 8.03 -14.36
CA VAL A 274 18.48 7.40 -15.03
C VAL A 274 17.38 8.43 -15.29
N SER A 275 17.04 9.28 -14.31
CA SER A 275 16.04 10.35 -14.51
C SER A 275 16.46 11.36 -15.57
N VAL A 276 17.71 11.82 -15.53
CA VAL A 276 18.30 12.75 -16.52
C VAL A 276 18.34 12.14 -17.93
N VAL A 277 18.42 10.82 -18.07
CA VAL A 277 18.37 10.12 -19.37
C VAL A 277 16.93 9.85 -19.82
N ILE A 278 16.03 9.50 -18.90
CA ILE A 278 14.62 9.17 -19.23
C ILE A 278 13.83 10.41 -19.66
N THR A 279 14.08 11.56 -19.02
CA THR A 279 13.37 12.82 -19.31
C THR A 279 13.55 13.32 -20.75
N PRO A 280 14.76 13.43 -21.32
CA PRO A 280 14.93 13.83 -22.71
C PRO A 280 14.36 12.81 -23.69
N ILE A 281 14.37 11.52 -23.36
CA ILE A 281 13.71 10.47 -24.16
C ILE A 281 12.20 10.73 -24.18
N ASN A 282 11.59 10.99 -23.03
CA ASN A 282 10.16 11.31 -22.93
C ASN A 282 9.79 12.62 -23.65
N ILE A 283 10.63 13.64 -23.59
CA ILE A 283 10.41 14.90 -24.33
C ILE A 283 10.53 14.65 -25.84
N TYR A 284 11.48 13.83 -26.27
CA TYR A 284 11.65 13.46 -27.67
C TYR A 284 10.44 12.66 -28.19
N THR A 285 9.98 11.65 -27.45
CA THR A 285 8.80 10.86 -27.83
C THR A 285 7.54 11.72 -27.85
N ALA A 286 7.37 12.64 -26.89
CA ALA A 286 6.25 13.58 -26.87
C ALA A 286 6.27 14.54 -28.07
N LYS A 287 7.43 15.12 -28.42
CA LYS A 287 7.57 15.96 -29.61
C LYS A 287 7.31 15.17 -30.90
N ARG A 288 7.83 13.95 -30.99
CA ARG A 288 7.61 13.05 -32.12
C ARG A 288 6.13 12.69 -32.28
N TYR A 289 5.45 12.40 -31.17
CA TYR A 289 4.01 12.13 -31.13
C TYR A 289 3.20 13.33 -31.62
N ASN A 290 3.44 14.52 -31.07
CA ASN A 290 2.74 15.74 -31.47
C ASN A 290 2.95 16.06 -32.96
N SER A 291 4.17 15.89 -33.47
CA SER A 291 4.44 16.09 -34.89
C SER A 291 3.70 15.07 -35.77
N SER A 292 3.71 13.79 -35.41
CA SER A 292 2.95 12.75 -36.15
C SER A 292 1.44 13.02 -36.12
N GLN A 293 0.92 13.45 -34.97
CA GLN A 293 -0.49 13.74 -34.78
C GLN A 293 -0.95 14.90 -35.68
N ASN A 294 -0.16 15.97 -35.78
CA ASN A 294 -0.46 17.08 -36.69
C ASN A 294 -0.51 16.62 -38.16
N THR A 295 0.47 15.85 -38.62
CA THR A 295 0.46 15.30 -39.99
C THR A 295 -0.76 14.39 -40.23
N LEU A 296 -1.16 13.60 -39.24
CA LEU A 296 -2.37 12.78 -39.33
C LEU A 296 -3.65 13.64 -39.43
N MET A 297 -3.71 14.79 -38.74
CA MET A 297 -4.83 15.72 -38.85
C MET A 297 -4.93 16.32 -40.27
N ASP A 298 -3.81 16.71 -40.87
CA ASP A 298 -3.81 17.23 -42.25
C ASP A 298 -4.39 16.22 -43.25
N HIS A 299 -4.05 14.93 -43.12
CA HIS A 299 -4.61 13.86 -43.95
C HIS A 299 -6.11 13.63 -43.69
N ARG A 300 -6.55 13.71 -42.43
CA ARG A 300 -7.96 13.59 -42.06
C ARG A 300 -8.80 14.72 -42.64
N ASP A 301 -8.31 15.95 -42.57
CA ASP A 301 -9.00 17.13 -43.11
C ASP A 301 -9.08 17.05 -44.64
N ARG A 302 -7.99 16.65 -45.31
CA ARG A 302 -7.99 16.44 -46.77
C ARG A 302 -8.99 15.35 -47.20
N LYS A 303 -9.08 14.25 -46.46
CA LYS A 303 -10.08 13.20 -46.70
C LYS A 303 -11.50 13.73 -46.53
N MET A 304 -11.76 14.45 -45.45
CA MET A 304 -13.09 15.01 -45.17
C MET A 304 -13.50 15.98 -46.29
N GLY A 305 -12.58 16.81 -46.80
CA GLY A 305 -12.81 17.67 -47.95
C GLY A 305 -13.21 16.91 -49.21
N VAL A 306 -12.46 15.87 -49.60
CA VAL A 306 -12.77 15.05 -50.79
C VAL A 306 -14.11 14.32 -50.65
N VAL A 307 -14.42 13.80 -49.46
CA VAL A 307 -15.70 13.14 -49.19
C VAL A 307 -16.85 14.15 -49.25
N ALA A 308 -16.67 15.36 -48.72
CA ALA A 308 -17.66 16.42 -48.79
C ALA A 308 -17.95 16.86 -50.24
N GLU A 309 -16.91 17.02 -51.07
CA GLU A 309 -17.05 17.30 -52.51
C GLU A 309 -17.86 16.20 -53.22
N ALA A 310 -17.55 14.93 -52.94
CA ALA A 310 -18.24 13.78 -53.53
C ALA A 310 -19.72 13.72 -53.12
N LEU A 311 -20.04 14.02 -51.85
CA LEU A 311 -21.41 14.02 -51.33
C LEU A 311 -22.23 15.19 -51.87
N GLN A 312 -21.65 16.39 -51.91
CA GLN A 312 -22.33 17.56 -52.50
C GLN A 312 -22.60 17.37 -54.00
N GLY A 313 -21.70 16.67 -54.71
CA GLY A 313 -21.79 16.36 -56.14
C GLY A 313 -22.47 15.03 -56.48
N ILE A 314 -23.06 14.31 -55.52
CA ILE A 314 -23.43 12.88 -55.68
C ILE A 314 -24.33 12.61 -56.89
N ARG A 315 -25.25 13.53 -57.20
CA ARG A 315 -26.17 13.40 -58.33
C ARG A 315 -25.43 13.41 -59.68
N GLN A 316 -24.42 14.27 -59.82
CA GLN A 316 -23.59 14.34 -61.03
C GLN A 316 -22.69 13.11 -61.15
N VAL A 317 -22.10 12.67 -60.03
CA VAL A 317 -21.27 11.45 -60.00
C VAL A 317 -22.06 10.24 -60.51
N LYS A 318 -23.32 10.11 -60.12
CA LYS A 318 -24.23 9.05 -60.59
C LYS A 318 -24.62 9.21 -62.06
N PHE A 319 -24.99 10.42 -62.51
CA PHE A 319 -25.34 10.66 -63.91
C PHE A 319 -24.17 10.44 -64.87
N SER A 320 -22.94 10.67 -64.41
CA SER A 320 -21.72 10.47 -65.19
C SER A 320 -21.08 9.09 -64.97
N THR A 321 -21.68 8.20 -64.17
CA THR A 321 -21.14 6.86 -63.86
C THR A 321 -19.69 6.88 -63.36
N LEU A 322 -19.32 7.91 -62.59
CA LEU A 322 -17.94 8.13 -62.09
C LEU A 322 -17.69 7.48 -60.72
N GLU A 323 -18.60 6.64 -60.24
CA GLU A 323 -18.56 6.06 -58.89
C GLU A 323 -17.22 5.36 -58.60
N SER A 324 -16.74 4.50 -59.52
CA SER A 324 -15.45 3.79 -59.34
C SER A 324 -14.24 4.72 -59.31
N GLN A 325 -14.27 5.84 -60.05
CA GLN A 325 -13.17 6.82 -60.03
C GLN A 325 -13.15 7.60 -58.71
N TRP A 326 -14.31 7.98 -58.19
CA TRP A 326 -14.43 8.63 -56.89
C TRP A 326 -14.10 7.69 -55.74
N GLU A 327 -14.48 6.41 -55.84
CA GLU A 327 -14.09 5.37 -54.91
C GLU A 327 -12.57 5.25 -54.83
N GLN A 328 -11.89 5.11 -55.97
CA GLN A 328 -10.43 5.07 -56.03
C GLN A 328 -9.79 6.35 -55.45
N LYS A 329 -10.34 7.53 -55.75
CA LYS A 329 -9.86 8.81 -55.19
C LYS A 329 -10.00 8.85 -53.67
N ILE A 330 -11.10 8.37 -53.11
CA ILE A 330 -11.34 8.31 -51.66
C ILE A 330 -10.43 7.27 -50.99
N PHE A 331 -10.27 6.09 -51.60
CA PHE A 331 -9.37 5.05 -51.09
C PHE A 331 -7.91 5.50 -51.08
N ALA A 332 -7.43 6.19 -52.12
CA ALA A 332 -6.07 6.73 -52.15
C ALA A 332 -5.80 7.71 -50.99
N VAL A 333 -6.77 8.57 -50.66
CA VAL A 333 -6.64 9.49 -49.51
C VAL A 333 -6.77 8.75 -48.18
N ARG A 334 -7.59 7.69 -48.11
CA ARG A 334 -7.72 6.84 -46.93
C ARG A 334 -6.46 6.02 -46.64
N GLU A 335 -5.79 5.49 -47.65
CA GLU A 335 -4.52 4.77 -47.51
C GLU A 335 -3.41 5.70 -47.01
N ALA A 336 -3.37 6.95 -47.50
CA ALA A 336 -2.47 7.97 -46.97
C ALA A 336 -2.76 8.30 -45.49
N GLU A 337 -4.03 8.39 -45.08
CA GLU A 337 -4.42 8.57 -43.67
C GLU A 337 -4.00 7.37 -42.80
N LEU A 338 -4.25 6.15 -43.26
CA LEU A 338 -3.92 4.91 -42.53
C LEU A 338 -2.41 4.73 -42.35
N SER A 339 -1.62 5.01 -43.38
CA SER A 339 -0.16 4.97 -43.29
C SER A 339 0.39 6.02 -42.32
N ALA A 340 -0.21 7.21 -42.25
CA ALA A 340 0.13 8.24 -41.26
C ALA A 340 -0.32 7.91 -39.83
N GLN A 341 -1.23 6.95 -39.63
CA GLN A 341 -1.73 6.54 -38.32
C GLN A 341 -0.70 5.70 -37.53
N TRP A 342 0.05 4.84 -38.22
CA TRP A 342 1.09 3.98 -37.62
C TRP A 342 2.19 4.75 -36.83
N PRO A 343 2.79 5.83 -37.35
CA PRO A 343 3.77 6.62 -36.62
C PRO A 343 3.19 7.45 -35.45
N THR A 344 1.86 7.53 -35.33
CA THR A 344 1.18 8.16 -34.18
C THR A 344 0.90 7.15 -33.07
N PHE A 345 0.64 5.89 -33.42
CA PHE A 345 0.36 4.81 -32.48
C PHE A 345 1.62 4.30 -31.75
N THR A 346 2.74 4.18 -32.48
CA THR A 346 3.99 3.62 -31.96
C THR A 346 4.53 4.29 -30.68
N PRO A 347 4.51 5.63 -30.51
CA PRO A 347 4.92 6.26 -29.25
C PRO A 347 3.90 6.09 -28.12
N TRP A 348 2.61 5.95 -28.44
CA TRP A 348 1.53 5.80 -27.46
C TRP A 348 1.53 4.40 -26.83
N SER A 349 1.85 3.36 -27.60
CA SER A 349 2.03 1.99 -27.08
C SER A 349 3.17 1.89 -26.05
N PHE A 350 4.18 2.76 -26.12
CA PHE A 350 5.25 2.85 -25.13
C PHE A 350 4.75 3.36 -23.77
N SER A 351 3.62 4.07 -23.70
CA SER A 351 3.03 4.57 -22.44
C SER A 351 2.12 3.56 -21.71
N LEU A 352 1.63 2.51 -22.39
CA LEU A 352 0.92 1.38 -21.75
C LEU A 352 1.87 0.40 -21.04
N ALA A 353 3.18 0.66 -21.06
CA ALA A 353 4.23 -0.17 -20.47
C ALA A 353 4.15 -0.30 -18.94
N VAL A 354 3.41 0.58 -18.25
CA VAL A 354 3.27 0.56 -16.79
C VAL A 354 2.47 -0.66 -16.29
N LEU A 355 1.49 -1.15 -17.07
CA LEU A 355 0.67 -2.29 -16.64
C LEU A 355 1.43 -3.62 -16.63
N PRO A 356 2.21 -3.96 -17.67
CA PRO A 356 3.11 -5.12 -17.63
C PRO A 356 4.14 -5.04 -16.50
N GLU A 357 4.66 -3.85 -16.19
CA GLU A 357 5.65 -3.63 -15.13
C GLU A 357 5.06 -3.94 -13.74
N LEU A 358 3.84 -3.46 -13.44
CA LEU A 358 3.15 -3.78 -12.18
C LEU A 358 2.86 -5.29 -12.00
N ILE A 359 2.54 -5.99 -13.10
CA ILE A 359 2.29 -7.44 -13.06
C ILE A 359 3.60 -8.20 -12.82
N ALA A 360 4.70 -7.76 -13.45
CA ALA A 360 6.02 -8.36 -13.24
C ALA A 360 6.49 -8.21 -11.78
N ASP A 361 6.40 -7.01 -11.22
CA ASP A 361 6.79 -6.72 -9.84
C ASP A 361 5.97 -7.54 -8.83
N PHE A 362 4.67 -7.71 -9.08
CA PHE A 362 3.79 -8.51 -8.23
C PHE A 362 4.18 -10.00 -8.26
N VAL A 363 4.42 -10.55 -9.44
CA VAL A 363 4.83 -11.96 -9.60
C VAL A 363 6.20 -12.21 -8.97
N GLU A 364 7.15 -11.29 -9.14
CA GLU A 364 8.48 -11.39 -8.52
C GLU A 364 8.40 -11.32 -6.99
N GLY A 365 7.58 -10.41 -6.45
CA GLY A 365 7.32 -10.33 -5.01
C GLY A 365 6.69 -11.62 -4.44
N PHE A 366 5.75 -12.22 -5.17
CA PHE A 366 5.11 -13.47 -4.76
C PHE A 366 6.09 -14.65 -4.73
N VAL A 367 6.86 -14.84 -5.82
CA VAL A 367 7.86 -15.90 -5.91
C VAL A 367 8.97 -15.71 -4.86
N SER A 368 9.37 -14.48 -4.59
CA SER A 368 10.34 -14.15 -3.53
C SER A 368 9.83 -14.55 -2.14
N THR A 369 8.57 -14.23 -1.84
CA THR A 369 7.94 -14.60 -0.56
C THR A 369 7.88 -16.12 -0.39
N GLU A 370 7.52 -16.88 -1.43
CA GLU A 370 7.51 -18.34 -1.41
C GLU A 370 8.90 -18.92 -1.17
N ARG A 371 9.94 -18.37 -1.83
CA ARG A 371 11.33 -18.80 -1.63
C ARG A 371 11.81 -18.56 -0.21
N ILE A 372 11.52 -17.37 0.35
CA ILE A 372 11.89 -17.04 1.73
C ILE A 372 11.14 -17.94 2.72
N GLY A 373 9.86 -18.22 2.48
CA GLY A 373 9.08 -19.17 3.29
C GLY A 373 9.70 -20.56 3.32
N LYS A 374 9.99 -21.12 2.14
CA LYS A 374 10.67 -22.42 2.01
C LYS A 374 12.06 -22.44 2.66
N TYR A 375 12.80 -21.34 2.57
CA TYR A 375 14.10 -21.19 3.22
C TYR A 375 13.97 -21.19 4.75
N SER A 376 12.95 -20.51 5.28
CA SER A 376 12.66 -20.43 6.71
C SER A 376 12.26 -21.78 7.31
N GLU A 377 11.65 -22.67 6.54
CA GLU A 377 11.27 -24.03 6.98
C GLU A 377 12.45 -25.03 6.99
N SER A 378 13.63 -24.63 6.49
CA SER A 378 14.79 -25.52 6.44
C SER A 378 15.27 -25.95 7.84
N SER A 379 15.80 -27.18 7.92
CA SER A 379 16.18 -27.79 9.20
C SER A 379 17.29 -27.02 9.92
N GLU A 380 17.10 -26.78 11.22
CA GLU A 380 18.05 -26.06 12.08
C GLU A 380 18.96 -27.02 12.86
N ARG A 381 20.15 -26.55 13.21
CA ARG A 381 21.12 -27.23 14.08
C ARG A 381 20.55 -27.32 15.50
N ALA A 382 20.30 -28.54 15.99
CA ALA A 382 19.96 -28.77 17.39
C ALA A 382 21.23 -29.14 18.15
N GLN A 383 21.78 -28.22 18.95
CA GLN A 383 22.93 -28.54 19.81
C GLN A 383 22.46 -29.30 21.06
N LYS A 384 22.85 -30.57 21.16
CA LYS A 384 22.70 -31.40 22.38
C LYS A 384 24.04 -31.49 23.11
N ILE A 385 24.55 -30.36 23.59
CA ILE A 385 25.82 -30.29 24.33
C ILE A 385 25.52 -30.00 25.79
N LEU A 386 26.09 -30.79 26.71
CA LEU A 386 26.10 -30.50 28.14
C LEU A 386 27.35 -29.67 28.49
N PRO A 387 27.19 -28.52 29.18
CA PRO A 387 28.31 -27.66 29.54
C PRO A 387 29.19 -28.33 30.61
N THR A 388 30.43 -28.65 30.25
CA THR A 388 31.44 -29.22 31.17
C THR A 388 32.85 -28.75 30.81
N GLY A 389 33.74 -28.64 31.81
CA GLY A 389 35.13 -28.20 31.61
C GLY A 389 36.07 -29.17 30.89
N HIS A 390 35.57 -30.33 30.45
CA HIS A 390 36.29 -31.33 29.67
C HIS A 390 35.42 -31.81 28.51
N ILE A 391 36.09 -32.30 27.45
CA ILE A 391 35.42 -32.84 26.27
C ILE A 391 35.32 -34.36 26.41
N SER A 392 34.10 -34.89 26.46
CA SER A 392 33.87 -36.33 26.48
C SER A 392 32.65 -36.75 25.66
N PHE A 393 32.77 -37.94 25.07
CA PHE A 393 31.74 -38.64 24.32
C PHE A 393 31.37 -39.89 25.13
N GLU A 394 30.10 -40.03 25.53
CA GLU A 394 29.58 -41.15 26.31
C GLU A 394 28.58 -41.96 25.49
N LYS A 395 29.01 -43.03 24.82
CA LYS A 395 28.20 -43.87 23.92
C LYS A 395 27.47 -43.07 22.84
N SER A 396 28.19 -42.15 22.19
CA SER A 396 27.60 -41.23 21.23
C SER A 396 27.62 -41.73 19.80
N THR A 397 26.49 -41.57 19.13
CA THR A 397 26.36 -41.82 17.69
C THR A 397 26.22 -40.49 16.94
N VAL A 398 27.18 -40.19 16.08
CA VAL A 398 27.27 -38.93 15.31
C VAL A 398 27.06 -39.21 13.82
N THR A 399 26.29 -38.35 13.17
CA THR A 399 26.01 -38.38 11.73
C THR A 399 26.13 -36.99 11.12
N TRP A 400 26.42 -36.89 9.82
CA TRP A 400 26.45 -35.61 9.10
C TRP A 400 25.11 -35.34 8.43
N PRO A 401 24.56 -34.13 8.50
CA PRO A 401 23.20 -33.85 8.06
C PRO A 401 23.00 -34.08 6.55
N THR A 402 21.93 -34.80 6.21
CA THR A 402 21.51 -35.12 4.82
C THR A 402 20.01 -34.86 4.69
N GLU A 403 19.59 -34.09 3.67
CA GLU A 403 18.17 -33.79 3.41
C GLU A 403 17.44 -34.92 2.65
N ASN A 404 18.17 -35.77 1.91
CA ASN A 404 17.57 -36.87 1.15
C ASN A 404 17.18 -38.05 2.06
N LEU A 405 15.88 -38.35 2.11
CA LEU A 405 15.31 -39.44 2.90
C LEU A 405 15.75 -40.83 2.40
N ASP A 406 15.99 -40.97 1.10
CA ASP A 406 16.32 -42.26 0.46
C ASP A 406 17.70 -42.81 0.86
N TYR A 407 18.64 -41.94 1.25
CA TYR A 407 20.01 -42.31 1.61
C TYR A 407 20.26 -42.39 3.11
N LYS A 408 19.22 -42.29 3.97
CA LYS A 408 19.39 -42.40 5.43
C LYS A 408 20.02 -43.71 5.87
N ALA A 409 19.81 -44.80 5.13
CA ALA A 409 20.34 -46.12 5.46
C ALA A 409 21.85 -46.29 5.18
N GLU A 410 22.41 -45.53 4.23
CA GLU A 410 23.83 -45.58 3.83
C GLU A 410 24.66 -44.44 4.44
N GLN A 411 24.07 -43.69 5.37
CA GLN A 411 24.73 -42.54 5.98
C GLN A 411 25.92 -42.98 6.83
N PHE A 412 27.09 -42.38 6.56
CA PHE A 412 28.28 -42.63 7.36
C PHE A 412 28.05 -42.14 8.79
N MET A 413 28.13 -43.07 9.74
CA MET A 413 27.87 -42.82 11.16
C MET A 413 29.04 -43.32 11.99
N LEU A 414 29.47 -42.48 12.94
CA LEU A 414 30.37 -42.91 14.01
C LEU A 414 29.51 -43.41 15.16
N ARG A 415 29.58 -44.71 15.49
CA ARG A 415 28.70 -45.38 16.47
C ARG A 415 29.44 -45.64 17.78
N ASP A 416 28.69 -45.58 18.89
CA ASP A 416 29.11 -46.00 20.23
C ASP A 416 30.49 -45.47 20.68
N MET A 417 30.76 -44.20 20.39
CA MET A 417 32.03 -43.58 20.78
C MET A 417 32.08 -43.33 22.29
N ASN A 418 33.12 -43.85 22.93
CA ASN A 418 33.50 -43.57 24.32
C ASN A 418 34.90 -42.95 24.34
N ILE A 419 34.99 -41.62 24.23
CA ILE A 419 36.26 -40.90 24.10
C ILE A 419 36.32 -39.81 25.18
N ASN A 420 37.43 -39.74 25.90
CA ASN A 420 37.69 -38.70 26.88
C ASN A 420 38.98 -37.95 26.51
N PHE A 421 38.90 -36.64 26.33
CA PHE A 421 40.06 -35.81 25.99
C PHE A 421 40.67 -35.20 27.27
N PRO A 422 41.97 -35.41 27.53
CA PRO A 422 42.63 -34.85 28.71
C PRO A 422 42.69 -33.33 28.62
N SER A 423 42.42 -32.65 29.74
CA SER A 423 42.58 -31.19 29.82
C SER A 423 44.05 -30.80 29.71
N LYS A 424 44.34 -29.78 28.91
CA LYS A 424 45.72 -29.27 28.65
C LYS A 424 46.69 -30.30 28.03
N GLY A 425 46.19 -31.36 27.40
CA GLY A 425 46.99 -32.35 26.66
C GLY A 425 46.79 -32.27 25.14
N LEU A 426 47.79 -32.69 24.37
CA LEU A 426 47.67 -32.85 22.92
C LEU A 426 47.11 -34.24 22.58
N SER A 427 45.99 -34.29 21.87
CA SER A 427 45.37 -35.54 21.42
C SER A 427 45.54 -35.69 19.90
N VAL A 428 45.99 -36.86 19.44
CA VAL A 428 46.22 -37.14 18.01
C VAL A 428 45.18 -38.14 17.52
N ILE A 429 44.40 -37.75 16.50
CA ILE A 429 43.42 -38.61 15.83
C ILE A 429 43.97 -39.01 14.46
N SER A 430 44.18 -40.30 14.24
CA SER A 430 44.73 -40.83 12.98
C SER A 430 43.86 -41.96 12.43
N GLY A 431 43.87 -42.14 11.10
CA GLY A 431 43.09 -43.17 10.41
C GLY A 431 43.16 -43.04 8.89
N LYS A 432 42.58 -44.00 8.15
CA LYS A 432 42.51 -43.99 6.67
C LYS A 432 41.56 -42.88 6.15
N THR A 433 41.73 -42.40 4.93
CA THR A 433 40.81 -41.41 4.33
C THR A 433 39.37 -41.92 4.38
N GLY A 434 38.41 -41.06 4.78
CA GLY A 434 37.01 -41.48 4.97
C GLY A 434 36.70 -42.15 6.32
N SER A 435 37.67 -42.33 7.22
CA SER A 435 37.45 -42.94 8.54
C SER A 435 36.73 -42.04 9.57
N GLY A 436 36.21 -40.88 9.17
CA GLY A 436 35.53 -39.94 10.08
C GLY A 436 36.45 -39.08 10.95
N LYS A 437 37.69 -38.79 10.50
CA LYS A 437 38.63 -37.88 11.19
C LYS A 437 38.05 -36.48 11.45
N SER A 438 37.06 -36.05 10.67
CA SER A 438 36.29 -34.82 10.88
C SER A 438 35.35 -34.87 12.10
N LEU A 439 35.58 -35.77 13.05
CA LEU A 439 34.88 -35.88 14.33
C LEU A 439 34.81 -34.54 15.08
N LEU A 440 35.80 -33.67 14.93
CA LEU A 440 35.81 -32.34 15.54
C LEU A 440 34.59 -31.48 15.12
N ALA A 441 34.03 -31.71 13.93
CA ALA A 441 32.80 -31.06 13.48
C ALA A 441 31.60 -31.36 14.41
N ALA A 442 31.61 -32.52 15.09
CA ALA A 442 30.60 -32.87 16.08
C ALA A 442 30.72 -32.05 17.38
N ILE A 443 31.94 -31.72 17.79
CA ILE A 443 32.22 -30.88 18.97
C ILE A 443 31.82 -29.42 18.69
N VAL A 444 32.06 -28.95 17.46
CA VAL A 444 31.68 -27.62 16.99
C VAL A 444 30.16 -27.49 16.75
N GLY A 445 29.44 -28.62 16.66
CA GLY A 445 27.99 -28.66 16.43
C GLY A 445 27.59 -28.57 14.95
N GLU A 446 28.49 -28.93 14.04
CA GLU A 446 28.24 -29.07 12.60
C GLU A 446 27.72 -30.47 12.21
N ALA A 447 27.84 -31.46 13.10
CA ALA A 447 27.29 -32.80 12.92
C ALA A 447 26.13 -33.08 13.90
N ASP A 448 25.18 -33.91 13.48
CA ASP A 448 24.01 -34.30 14.25
C ASP A 448 24.34 -35.44 15.23
N VAL A 449 23.91 -35.31 16.49
CA VAL A 449 24.04 -36.35 17.53
C VAL A 449 22.70 -37.07 17.71
N LEU A 450 22.66 -38.35 17.30
CA LEU A 450 21.44 -39.16 17.32
C LEU A 450 21.16 -39.77 18.70
N GLN A 451 22.20 -40.29 19.36
CA GLN A 451 22.11 -40.98 20.65
C GLN A 451 23.20 -40.49 21.61
N SER A 452 22.84 -40.39 22.90
CA SER A 452 23.62 -39.84 24.03
C SER A 452 23.94 -38.33 23.92
N VAL A 453 24.79 -37.82 24.82
CA VAL A 453 25.11 -36.41 24.97
C VAL A 453 26.60 -36.17 24.87
N ILE A 454 26.99 -35.11 24.16
CA ILE A 454 28.38 -34.64 24.12
C ILE A 454 28.58 -33.68 25.28
N ARG A 455 29.63 -33.89 26.07
CA ARG A 455 30.09 -33.00 27.13
C ARG A 455 31.19 -32.13 26.56
N ALA A 456 31.01 -30.81 26.52
CA ALA A 456 32.01 -29.90 26.01
C ALA A 456 31.93 -28.52 26.70
N PRO A 457 33.01 -27.74 26.70
CA PRO A 457 32.96 -26.36 27.19
C PRO A 457 32.09 -25.52 26.26
N VAL A 458 31.03 -24.94 26.80
CA VAL A 458 30.17 -23.99 26.07
C VAL A 458 30.59 -22.58 26.47
N PRO A 459 30.66 -21.62 25.53
CA PRO A 459 30.87 -20.22 25.89
C PRO A 459 29.77 -19.77 26.88
N PRO A 460 30.11 -18.92 27.87
CA PRO A 460 29.13 -18.41 28.81
C PRO A 460 28.00 -17.65 28.08
N PRO A 461 26.78 -17.59 28.66
CA PRO A 461 25.68 -16.82 28.13
C PRO A 461 26.11 -15.38 27.83
N LEU A 462 25.47 -14.73 26.84
CA LEU A 462 25.81 -13.35 26.44
C LEU A 462 25.72 -12.35 27.61
N GLU A 463 24.89 -12.62 28.61
CA GLU A 463 24.73 -11.81 29.82
C GLU A 463 25.97 -11.81 30.72
N ASP A 464 26.76 -12.90 30.68
CA ASP A 464 28.00 -13.08 31.47
C ASP A 464 29.27 -12.69 30.68
N LYS A 465 29.13 -12.29 29.40
CA LYS A 465 30.24 -11.87 28.56
C LYS A 465 30.51 -10.38 28.72
N PHE A 466 31.63 -10.04 29.37
CA PHE A 466 32.12 -8.65 29.49
C PHE A 466 32.91 -8.19 28.26
N ASP A 467 32.51 -8.58 27.05
CA ASP A 467 33.22 -8.26 25.80
C ASP A 467 33.31 -6.73 25.57
N SER A 468 32.34 -5.97 26.09
CA SER A 468 32.33 -4.49 26.10
C SER A 468 33.39 -3.86 27.01
N LYS A 469 33.98 -4.63 27.95
CA LYS A 469 35.07 -4.21 28.85
C LYS A 469 36.42 -4.77 28.44
N ALA A 470 36.52 -5.45 27.29
CA ALA A 470 37.77 -5.98 26.78
C ALA A 470 38.72 -4.83 26.41
N THR A 471 39.92 -4.84 26.97
CA THR A 471 41.00 -3.89 26.64
C THR A 471 42.20 -4.70 26.20
N LYS A 472 43.16 -4.08 25.49
CA LYS A 472 44.37 -4.77 24.98
C LYS A 472 45.20 -5.49 26.07
N ALA A 473 44.96 -5.19 27.35
CA ALA A 473 45.68 -5.74 28.50
C ALA A 473 44.96 -6.91 29.21
N ASN A 474 43.69 -7.19 28.87
CA ASN A 474 42.89 -8.33 29.36
C ASN A 474 42.52 -9.25 28.20
#